data_AF-A0A3M0WM39-F1
#
_entry.id   AF-A0A3M0WM39-F1
#
_cell.length_a   1.000
_cell.length_b   1.000
_cell.length_c   1.000
_cell.angle_alpha   90.00
_cell.angle_beta   90.00
_cell.angle_gamma   90.00
#
_symmetry.space_group_name_H-M   'P 1'
#
loop_
_entity.id
_entity.type
_entity.pdbx_description
1 polymer ?
#
loop_
_entity_poly.entity_id
_entity_poly.type
_entity_poly.pdbx_seq_one_letter_code
_entity_poly.pdbx_strand_id
1 'polypeptide(L)'
;MKIRRFHPLAVSLTALVAMAGIAATPVLAADEEEEEAATGAAIVIPVMNAEHGRELFAEKGCVLCHKVNGIGGDDAESFDDEEFTGPINPFHLAAKMWEHAQPMIAEQQEELGEQIELSGQELADIVAFLASPELRAGFTEAMIPERIREAMKHEEEESEEEEAGEH
;
A
#
# COMPACT_ATOMS: atom_id res chain seq x y z
N MET A 1 -60.76 -55.64 56.43
CA MET A 1 -60.24 -56.34 55.23
C MET A 1 -59.49 -55.31 54.38
N LYS A 2 -58.22 -55.58 54.06
CA LYS A 2 -57.24 -54.79 53.27
C LYS A 2 -56.82 -53.41 53.87
N ILE A 3 -55.69 -53.33 54.59
CA ILE A 3 -54.28 -53.17 54.11
C ILE A 3 -54.06 -51.70 53.68
N ARG A 4 -53.06 -50.91 54.12
CA ARG A 4 -51.81 -51.13 54.85
C ARG A 4 -51.40 -49.82 55.55
N ARG A 5 -50.70 -49.95 56.67
CA ARG A 5 -50.13 -48.87 57.47
C ARG A 5 -48.86 -48.30 56.83
N PHE A 6 -48.64 -47.04 57.19
CA PHE A 6 -47.54 -46.12 56.93
C PHE A 6 -46.13 -46.58 57.33
N HIS A 7 -45.17 -45.77 56.85
CA HIS A 7 -43.88 -45.32 57.45
C HIS A 7 -42.60 -45.92 56.83
N PRO A 8 -41.42 -45.28 57.00
CA PRO A 8 -41.01 -44.01 56.37
C PRO A 8 -39.51 -44.03 55.98
N LEU A 9 -39.06 -43.23 55.02
CA LEU A 9 -37.64 -42.88 54.89
C LEU A 9 -37.62 -41.44 54.38
N ALA A 10 -37.42 -40.39 55.19
CA ALA A 10 -36.21 -40.04 55.94
C ALA A 10 -34.96 -40.16 55.05
N VAL A 11 -34.48 -39.04 54.52
CA VAL A 11 -33.12 -38.49 54.72
C VAL A 11 -33.13 -37.10 54.09
N SER A 12 -33.24 -36.06 54.91
CA SER A 12 -32.84 -34.71 54.53
C SER A 12 -31.44 -34.54 55.13
N LEU A 13 -30.42 -34.66 54.27
CA LEU A 13 -29.03 -34.47 54.65
C LEU A 13 -28.66 -33.02 54.34
N THR A 14 -28.46 -32.25 55.40
CA THR A 14 -27.85 -30.93 55.41
C THR A 14 -26.52 -30.96 54.66
N ALA A 15 -26.44 -30.27 53.53
CA ALA A 15 -25.17 -30.03 52.85
C ALA A 15 -24.33 -29.06 53.69
N LEU A 16 -23.21 -29.58 54.18
CA LEU A 16 -22.22 -28.91 55.00
C LEU A 16 -21.48 -27.87 54.15
N VAL A 17 -21.50 -26.60 54.57
CA VAL A 17 -20.61 -25.57 54.03
C VAL A 17 -19.19 -25.87 54.53
N ALA A 18 -18.31 -26.25 53.62
CA ALA A 18 -16.87 -26.28 53.85
C ALA A 18 -16.23 -25.12 53.09
N MET A 19 -16.03 -24.00 53.77
CA MET A 19 -15.03 -23.01 53.36
C MET A 19 -13.64 -23.62 53.64
N ALA A 20 -12.90 -23.95 52.58
CA ALA A 20 -11.51 -24.34 52.69
C ALA A 20 -10.70 -23.71 51.55
N GLY A 21 -9.84 -22.75 51.91
CA GLY A 21 -8.59 -22.45 51.22
C GLY A 21 -8.66 -21.60 49.94
N ILE A 22 -8.54 -20.28 50.09
CA ILE A 22 -8.01 -19.42 49.02
C ILE A 22 -6.50 -19.71 48.95
N ALA A 23 -6.07 -20.54 48.01
CA ALA A 23 -4.70 -20.52 47.56
C ALA A 23 -4.55 -19.30 46.62
N ALA A 24 -3.85 -18.27 47.08
CA ALA A 24 -3.46 -17.14 46.23
C ALA A 24 -2.42 -17.65 45.23
N THR A 25 -2.85 -18.04 44.04
CA THR A 25 -1.95 -18.19 42.90
C THR A 25 -1.47 -16.81 42.50
N PRO A 26 -0.14 -16.56 42.44
CA PRO A 26 0.37 -15.28 42.01
C PRO A 26 -0.08 -15.04 40.57
N VAL A 27 -0.57 -13.83 40.34
CA VAL A 27 -0.93 -13.31 39.03
C VAL A 27 0.31 -13.41 38.13
N LEU A 28 0.19 -14.23 37.09
CA LEU A 28 0.96 -14.12 35.86
C LEU A 28 -0.09 -14.35 34.78
N ALA A 29 -0.94 -13.33 34.61
CA ALA A 29 -1.74 -13.16 33.41
C ALA A 29 -0.75 -12.88 32.28
N ALA A 30 -0.23 -13.95 31.70
CA ALA A 30 0.30 -13.91 30.35
C ALA A 30 -0.90 -14.12 29.42
N ASP A 31 -1.09 -13.14 28.55
CA ASP A 31 -1.71 -13.25 27.23
C ASP A 31 -3.04 -13.98 27.15
N GLU A 32 -4.12 -13.29 27.51
CA GLU A 32 -5.34 -13.29 26.69
C GLU A 32 -5.91 -11.86 26.77
N GLU A 33 -5.21 -10.89 26.14
CA GLU A 33 -5.96 -9.83 25.49
C GLU A 33 -6.80 -10.55 24.43
N GLU A 34 -8.04 -10.89 24.79
CA GLU A 34 -9.08 -11.12 23.79
C GLU A 34 -9.14 -9.82 22.99
N GLU A 35 -8.35 -9.77 21.92
CA GLU A 35 -8.56 -8.87 20.80
C GLU A 35 -9.96 -9.21 20.32
N GLU A 36 -10.95 -8.51 20.86
CA GLU A 36 -12.29 -8.38 20.32
C GLU A 36 -12.11 -8.04 18.84
N ALA A 37 -12.08 -9.08 18.01
CA ALA A 37 -11.84 -8.97 16.59
C ALA A 37 -12.88 -7.98 16.07
N ALA A 38 -12.39 -6.81 15.66
CA ALA A 38 -13.23 -5.74 15.19
C ALA A 38 -14.10 -6.29 14.05
N THR A 39 -15.36 -6.60 14.34
CA THR A 39 -16.37 -6.92 13.34
C THR A 39 -16.87 -5.59 12.76
N GLY A 40 -15.95 -4.83 12.18
CA GLY A 40 -16.18 -3.55 11.55
C GLY A 40 -15.23 -3.41 10.36
N ALA A 41 -15.67 -2.71 9.31
CA ALA A 41 -14.81 -2.40 8.18
C ALA A 41 -13.60 -1.58 8.67
N ALA A 42 -12.41 -2.17 8.60
CA ALA A 42 -11.14 -1.51 8.90
C ALA A 42 -10.42 -1.20 7.57
N ILE A 43 -9.87 0.00 7.44
CA ILE A 43 -9.02 0.36 6.31
C ILE A 43 -7.61 -0.17 6.61
N VAL A 44 -7.09 -0.99 5.70
CA VAL A 44 -5.69 -1.42 5.72
C VAL A 44 -4.85 -0.33 5.06
N ILE A 45 -3.92 0.24 5.82
CA ILE A 45 -2.88 1.12 5.26
C ILE A 45 -1.63 0.27 5.05
N PRO A 46 -1.13 0.12 3.81
CA PRO A 46 0.06 -0.68 3.57
C PRO A 46 1.29 -0.04 4.24
N VAL A 47 2.22 -0.89 4.66
CA VAL A 47 3.57 -0.42 5.02
C VAL A 47 4.27 -0.06 3.71
N MET A 48 4.77 1.16 3.61
CA MET A 48 5.38 1.67 2.39
C MET A 48 6.91 1.55 2.43
N ASN A 49 7.51 1.28 1.26
CA ASN A 49 8.95 1.28 1.06
C ASN A 49 9.32 2.26 -0.07
N ALA A 50 9.85 3.42 0.30
CA ALA A 50 10.19 4.47 -0.66
C ALA A 50 11.42 4.13 -1.54
N GLU A 51 12.34 3.27 -1.08
CA GLU A 51 13.46 2.82 -1.92
C GLU A 51 12.97 1.88 -3.02
N HIS A 52 12.08 0.95 -2.68
CA HIS A 52 11.42 0.09 -3.66
C HIS A 52 10.54 0.91 -4.61
N GLY A 53 9.86 1.94 -4.11
CA GLY A 53 9.10 2.88 -4.94
C GLY A 53 9.94 3.58 -6.00
N ARG A 54 11.19 3.94 -5.68
CA ARG A 54 12.14 4.54 -6.63
C ARG A 54 12.53 3.55 -7.72
N GLU A 55 12.80 2.31 -7.33
CA GLU A 55 13.09 1.22 -8.27
C GLU A 55 11.91 1.00 -9.20
N LEU A 56 10.70 0.85 -8.65
CA LEU A 56 9.46 0.70 -9.42
C LEU A 56 9.19 1.87 -10.37
N PHE A 57 9.45 3.12 -9.96
CA PHE A 57 9.26 4.29 -10.83
C PHE A 57 10.09 4.18 -12.12
N ALA A 58 11.34 3.73 -12.01
CA ALA A 58 12.18 3.49 -13.17
C ALA A 58 11.82 2.19 -13.90
N GLU A 59 11.64 1.09 -13.15
CA GLU A 59 11.41 -0.24 -13.68
C GLU A 59 10.06 -0.43 -14.35
N LYS A 60 9.03 0.33 -13.98
CA LYS A 60 7.72 0.30 -14.63
C LYS A 60 7.65 1.22 -15.85
N GLY A 61 8.63 2.11 -16.03
CA GLY A 61 8.68 3.07 -17.13
C GLY A 61 7.98 4.40 -16.83
N CYS A 62 7.67 4.71 -15.57
CA CYS A 62 7.07 6.01 -15.21
C CYS A 62 7.97 7.19 -15.59
N VAL A 63 9.29 6.98 -15.51
CA VAL A 63 10.32 7.95 -15.88
C VAL A 63 10.37 8.29 -17.38
N LEU A 64 9.72 7.50 -18.25
CA LEU A 64 9.65 7.82 -19.68
C LEU A 64 8.96 9.16 -19.88
N CYS A 65 7.74 9.30 -19.37
CA CYS A 65 6.96 10.52 -19.54
C CYS A 65 7.07 11.50 -18.37
N HIS A 66 7.34 11.00 -17.14
CA HIS A 66 7.38 11.84 -15.94
C HIS A 66 8.80 12.13 -15.46
N LYS A 67 9.06 13.41 -15.16
CA LYS A 67 10.34 13.89 -14.66
C LYS A 67 10.45 13.88 -13.14
N VAL A 68 11.62 13.47 -12.62
CA VAL A 68 12.04 13.61 -11.22
C VAL A 68 13.51 14.03 -11.17
N ASN A 69 13.82 15.07 -10.41
CA ASN A 69 15.17 15.62 -10.28
C ASN A 69 15.80 15.98 -11.63
N GLY A 70 14.99 16.53 -12.54
CA GLY A 70 15.40 16.88 -13.89
C GLY A 70 15.58 15.69 -14.84
N ILE A 71 15.29 14.47 -14.42
CA ILE A 71 15.51 13.24 -15.19
C ILE A 71 14.17 12.59 -15.55
N GLY A 72 14.01 12.22 -16.81
CA GLY A 72 12.79 11.70 -17.41
C GLY A 72 12.31 12.58 -18.56
N GLY A 73 11.24 12.18 -19.24
CA GLY A 73 10.66 12.93 -20.34
C GLY A 73 9.83 14.14 -19.90
N ASP A 74 9.21 14.79 -20.88
CA ASP A 74 8.44 16.03 -20.74
C ASP A 74 6.98 15.89 -21.21
N ASP A 75 6.54 14.68 -21.55
CA ASP A 75 5.20 14.41 -22.10
C ASP A 75 4.09 14.39 -21.04
N ALA A 76 4.47 14.33 -19.76
CA ALA A 76 3.55 14.39 -18.63
C ALA A 76 4.00 15.39 -17.56
N GLU A 77 3.12 15.71 -16.60
CA GLU A 77 3.47 16.64 -15.53
C GLU A 77 4.70 16.16 -14.75
N SER A 78 5.61 17.11 -14.49
CA SER A 78 6.84 16.85 -13.76
C SER A 78 6.55 16.71 -12.27
N PHE A 79 7.15 15.72 -11.63
CA PHE A 79 7.10 15.64 -10.18
C PHE A 79 7.97 16.71 -9.52
N ASP A 80 8.81 17.43 -10.26
CA ASP A 80 9.56 18.58 -9.74
C ASP A 80 8.75 19.87 -9.66
N ASP A 81 7.51 19.88 -10.18
CA ASP A 81 6.63 21.04 -10.12
C ASP A 81 6.24 21.42 -8.69
N GLU A 82 5.90 22.70 -8.48
CA GLU A 82 5.59 23.26 -7.15
C GLU A 82 4.50 22.46 -6.42
N GLU A 83 3.53 21.88 -7.14
CA GLU A 83 2.46 21.02 -6.60
C GLU A 83 3.02 19.85 -5.77
N PHE A 84 4.19 19.33 -6.13
CA PHE A 84 4.79 18.13 -5.57
C PHE A 84 5.99 18.43 -4.65
N THR A 85 6.23 19.70 -4.29
CA THR A 85 7.31 20.09 -3.37
C THR A 85 6.92 19.96 -1.89
N GLY A 86 5.61 19.90 -1.60
CA GLY A 86 5.06 19.72 -0.26
C GLY A 86 4.75 18.26 0.10
N PRO A 87 4.04 18.02 1.23
CA PRO A 87 3.55 16.68 1.56
C PRO A 87 2.64 16.13 0.46
N ILE A 88 2.95 14.94 -0.04
CA ILE A 88 2.12 14.26 -1.04
C ILE A 88 0.89 13.66 -0.37
N ASN A 89 -0.29 13.98 -0.90
CA ASN A 89 -1.53 13.31 -0.53
C ASN A 89 -1.76 12.10 -1.47
N PRO A 90 -1.66 10.85 -0.97
CA PRO A 90 -1.83 9.64 -1.80
C PRO A 90 -3.18 9.60 -2.53
N PHE A 91 -4.26 10.11 -1.91
CA PHE A 91 -5.58 10.11 -2.51
C PHE A 91 -5.72 11.14 -3.62
N HIS A 92 -5.05 12.28 -3.49
CA HIS A 92 -5.01 13.31 -4.54
C HIS A 92 -4.23 12.80 -5.75
N LEU A 93 -3.07 12.18 -5.52
CA LEU A 93 -2.27 11.58 -6.59
C LEU A 93 -3.06 10.49 -7.34
N ALA A 94 -3.70 9.57 -6.62
CA ALA A 94 -4.52 8.53 -7.23
C ALA A 94 -5.71 9.11 -8.01
N ALA A 95 -6.34 10.18 -7.51
CA ALA A 95 -7.42 10.87 -8.21
C ALA A 95 -6.91 11.54 -9.51
N LYS A 96 -5.75 12.20 -9.49
CA LYS A 96 -5.14 12.77 -10.70
C LYS A 96 -4.82 11.69 -11.73
N MET A 97 -4.21 10.58 -11.32
CA MET A 97 -3.97 9.44 -12.22
C MET A 97 -5.27 8.91 -12.84
N TRP A 98 -6.36 8.84 -12.05
CA TRP A 98 -7.66 8.42 -12.56
C TRP A 98 -8.25 9.40 -13.56
N GLU A 99 -8.14 10.70 -13.29
CA GLU A 99 -8.58 11.77 -14.20
C GLU A 99 -7.81 11.75 -15.52
N HIS A 100 -6.52 11.42 -15.48
CA HIS A 100 -5.61 11.37 -16.63
C HIS A 100 -5.43 9.94 -17.17
N ALA A 101 -6.29 8.98 -16.78
CA ALA A 101 -6.08 7.57 -17.12
C ALA A 101 -6.10 7.32 -18.62
N GLN A 102 -6.98 7.97 -19.39
CA GLN A 102 -7.06 7.78 -20.84
C GLN A 102 -5.81 8.26 -21.59
N PRO A 103 -5.35 9.52 -21.43
CA PRO A 103 -4.10 9.93 -22.05
C PRO A 103 -2.92 9.10 -21.55
N MET A 104 -2.79 8.84 -20.24
CA MET A 104 -1.71 7.99 -19.73
C MET A 104 -1.68 6.59 -20.36
N ILE A 105 -2.83 5.94 -20.58
CA ILE A 105 -2.88 4.62 -21.21
C ILE A 105 -2.49 4.70 -22.69
N ALA A 106 -2.84 5.78 -23.39
CA ALA A 106 -2.44 5.97 -24.78
C ALA A 106 -0.92 6.09 -24.91
N GLU A 107 -0.30 6.97 -24.12
CA GLU A 107 1.16 7.14 -24.09
C GLU A 107 1.87 5.84 -23.68
N GLN A 108 1.37 5.12 -22.67
CA GLN A 108 1.93 3.81 -22.29
C GLN A 108 1.86 2.80 -23.44
N GLN A 109 0.77 2.80 -24.22
CA GLN A 109 0.63 1.90 -25.35
C GLN A 109 1.56 2.26 -26.51
N GLU A 110 1.88 3.54 -26.67
CA GLU A 110 2.82 4.08 -27.65
C GLU A 110 4.27 3.75 -27.26
N GLU A 111 4.68 4.14 -26.05
CA GLU A 111 6.07 4.06 -25.61
C GLU A 111 6.49 2.68 -25.06
N LEU A 112 5.57 2.00 -24.37
CA LEU A 112 5.84 0.70 -23.75
C LEU A 112 5.22 -0.46 -24.50
N GLY A 113 4.29 -0.20 -25.41
CA GLY A 113 3.53 -1.25 -26.11
C GLY A 113 2.48 -1.94 -25.23
N GLU A 114 2.31 -1.53 -23.97
CA GLU A 114 1.32 -2.08 -23.04
C GLU A 114 0.99 -1.09 -21.92
N GLN A 115 -0.19 -1.24 -21.31
CA GLN A 115 -0.57 -0.50 -20.12
C GLN A 115 0.26 -0.95 -18.91
N ILE A 116 0.71 0.00 -18.08
CA ILE A 116 1.40 -0.31 -16.83
C ILE A 116 0.39 -0.85 -15.80
N GLU A 117 0.62 -2.08 -15.35
CA GLU A 117 -0.12 -2.68 -14.25
C GLU A 117 0.58 -2.44 -12.91
N LEU A 118 -0.18 -1.92 -11.93
CA LEU A 118 0.27 -1.65 -10.56
C LEU A 118 -0.64 -2.36 -9.54
N SER A 119 -0.03 -3.16 -8.67
CA SER A 119 -0.67 -3.59 -7.44
C SER A 119 -0.82 -2.43 -6.45
N GLY A 120 -1.70 -2.61 -5.46
CA GLY A 120 -1.87 -1.60 -4.40
C GLY A 120 -0.61 -1.36 -3.57
N GLN A 121 0.26 -2.37 -3.41
CA GLN A 121 1.53 -2.22 -2.71
C GLN A 121 2.56 -1.47 -3.56
N GLU A 122 2.68 -1.78 -4.85
CA GLU A 122 3.58 -1.06 -5.76
C GLU A 122 3.21 0.42 -5.84
N LEU A 123 1.92 0.73 -5.97
CA LEU A 123 1.47 2.13 -5.96
C LEU A 123 1.79 2.82 -4.63
N ALA A 124 1.60 2.15 -3.49
CA ALA A 124 1.91 2.71 -2.18
C ALA A 124 3.41 3.00 -2.02
N ASP A 125 4.27 2.11 -2.50
CA ASP A 125 5.73 2.29 -2.49
C ASP A 125 6.14 3.47 -3.40
N ILE A 126 5.58 3.55 -4.61
CA ILE A 126 5.80 4.69 -5.53
C ILE A 126 5.36 6.01 -4.89
N VAL A 127 4.19 6.06 -4.23
CA VAL A 127 3.77 7.28 -3.54
C VAL A 127 4.76 7.66 -2.44
N ALA A 128 5.28 6.69 -1.69
CA ALA A 128 6.28 6.96 -0.66
C ALA A 128 7.61 7.47 -1.23
N PHE A 129 8.02 6.99 -2.41
CA PHE A 129 9.14 7.56 -3.15
C PHE A 129 8.88 9.02 -3.52
N LEU A 130 7.74 9.31 -4.15
CA LEU A 130 7.39 10.66 -4.59
C LEU A 130 7.26 11.65 -3.40
N ALA A 131 6.86 11.13 -2.23
CA ALA A 131 6.79 11.87 -0.98
C ALA A 131 8.14 12.08 -0.28
N SER A 132 9.24 11.52 -0.80
CA SER A 132 10.58 11.60 -0.22
C SER A 132 11.48 12.55 -1.02
N PRO A 133 11.69 13.80 -0.53
CA PRO A 133 12.57 14.75 -1.19
C PRO A 133 14.02 14.24 -1.32
N GLU A 134 14.50 13.50 -0.31
CA GLU A 134 15.85 12.94 -0.30
C GLU A 134 16.05 11.90 -1.40
N LEU A 135 15.10 10.96 -1.54
CA LEU A 135 15.22 9.92 -2.56
C LEU A 135 15.02 10.48 -3.97
N ARG A 136 14.13 11.47 -4.13
CA ARG A 136 13.95 12.17 -5.41
C ARG A 136 15.21 12.92 -5.81
N ALA A 137 15.80 13.72 -4.92
CA ALA A 137 17.06 14.43 -5.18
C ALA A 137 18.23 13.46 -5.48
N GLY A 138 18.16 12.22 -4.99
CA GLY A 138 19.11 11.16 -5.28
C GLY A 138 18.81 10.33 -6.53
N PHE A 139 17.71 10.59 -7.24
CA PHE A 139 17.37 9.88 -8.47
C PHE A 139 18.35 10.28 -9.59
N THR A 140 18.85 9.31 -10.33
CA THR A 140 19.88 9.50 -11.38
C THR A 140 19.59 8.59 -12.58
N GLU A 141 20.04 8.98 -13.78
CA GLU A 141 19.92 8.15 -15.00
C GLU A 141 20.50 6.74 -14.84
N ALA A 142 21.52 6.58 -13.99
CA ALA A 142 22.14 5.28 -13.72
C ALA A 142 21.18 4.27 -13.06
N MET A 143 20.07 4.74 -12.48
CA MET A 143 19.03 3.89 -11.89
C MET A 143 18.00 3.42 -12.93
N ILE A 144 18.02 3.98 -14.14
CA ILE A 144 17.07 3.63 -15.19
C ILE A 144 17.54 2.36 -15.91
N PRO A 145 16.70 1.31 -15.98
CA PRO A 145 17.04 0.08 -16.71
C PRO A 145 17.31 0.36 -18.20
N GLU A 146 18.18 -0.45 -18.82
CA GLU A 146 18.56 -0.27 -20.23
C GLU A 146 17.34 -0.19 -21.15
N ARG A 147 16.36 -1.09 -20.96
CA ARG A 147 15.13 -1.13 -21.77
C ARG A 147 14.38 0.20 -21.81
N ILE A 148 14.44 0.97 -20.72
CA ILE A 148 13.75 2.25 -20.58
C ILE A 148 14.61 3.36 -21.18
N ARG A 149 15.94 3.33 -20.94
CA ARG A 149 16.87 4.29 -21.55
C ARG A 149 16.92 4.19 -23.07
N GLU A 150 16.68 3.00 -23.63
CA GLU A 150 16.58 2.82 -25.08
C GLU A 150 15.31 3.44 -25.65
N ALA A 151 14.17 3.35 -24.94
CA ALA A 151 12.92 4.00 -25.35
C ALA A 151 13.04 5.53 -25.33
N MET A 152 13.57 6.13 -24.25
CA MET A 152 13.76 7.59 -24.15
C MET A 152 14.57 8.19 -25.30
N LYS A 153 15.57 7.44 -25.83
CA LYS A 153 16.40 7.93 -26.94
C LYS A 153 15.67 7.91 -28.28
N HIS A 154 14.75 6.96 -28.46
CA HIS A 154 13.98 6.87 -29.70
C HIS A 154 13.05 8.07 -29.83
N GLU A 155 12.42 8.51 -28.73
CA GLU A 155 11.61 9.73 -28.68
C GLU A 155 12.44 10.98 -29.04
N GLU A 156 13.64 11.14 -28.46
CA GLU A 156 14.54 12.27 -28.79
C GLU A 156 14.86 12.30 -30.30
N GLU A 157 15.22 11.15 -30.88
CA GLU A 157 15.54 11.04 -32.32
C GLU A 157 14.31 11.32 -33.21
N GLU A 158 13.12 10.83 -32.85
CA GLU A 158 11.88 11.06 -33.60
C GLU A 158 11.45 12.54 -33.54
N SER A 159 11.57 13.18 -32.37
CA SER A 159 11.28 14.60 -32.19
C SER A 159 12.20 15.50 -33.02
N GLU A 160 13.49 15.15 -33.13
CA GLU A 160 14.46 15.88 -33.97
C GLU A 160 14.18 15.71 -35.47
N GLU A 161 13.73 14.52 -35.89
CA GLU A 161 13.34 14.25 -37.28
C GLU A 161 12.06 14.98 -37.70
N GLU A 162 11.05 15.04 -36.82
CA GLU A 162 9.83 15.83 -37.05
C GLU A 162 10.13 17.33 -37.16
N GLU A 163 10.94 17.87 -36.25
CA GLU A 163 11.33 19.29 -36.28
C GLU A 163 12.15 19.64 -37.53
N ALA A 164 12.97 18.72 -38.03
CA ALA A 164 13.73 18.88 -39.27
C ALA A 164 12.87 18.74 -40.56
N GLY A 165 11.76 18.01 -40.50
CA GLY A 165 10.84 17.78 -41.62
C GLY A 165 9.87 18.94 -41.89
N GLU A 166 9.66 19.83 -40.91
CA GLU A 166 8.76 20.99 -40.98
C GLU A 166 9.40 22.24 -41.65
N HIS A 167 10.64 22.13 -42.18
CA HIS A 167 11.43 23.23 -42.76
C HIS A 167 11.64 23.17 -44.28
#